data_AF-A0A3D4A7T5-F1
#
_entry.id   AF-A0A3D4A7T5-F1
#
_cell.length_a   1.000
_cell.length_b   1.000
_cell.length_c   1.000
_cell.angle_alpha   90.00
_cell.angle_beta   90.00
_cell.angle_gamma   90.00
#
_symmetry.space_group_name_H-M   'P 1'
#
loop_
_entity.id
_entity.type
_entity.pdbx_description
1 polymer ?
#
loop_
_entity_poly.entity_id
_entity_poly.type
_entity_poly.pdbx_seq_one_letter_code
_entity_poly.pdbx_strand_id
1 'polypeptide(L)' 'KISTGKLGRSYITCSPEAFTQSLLGCIDAEDAICQDHIQVSTKLASELATGLFKRLPVWLPPLNDLLA' A
#
# COMPACT_ATOMS: atom_id res chain seq x y z
N LYS A 1 0.24 11.39 -27.80
CA LYS A 1 1.20 10.51 -27.08
C LYS A 1 1.56 11.26 -25.80
N ILE A 2 1.06 10.84 -24.63
CA ILE A 2 1.37 11.51 -23.37
C ILE A 2 2.84 11.23 -23.08
N SER A 3 3.69 12.23 -23.32
CA SER A 3 5.07 12.19 -22.87
C SER A 3 4.99 12.29 -21.34
N THR A 4 5.17 11.17 -20.64
CA THR A 4 5.38 11.15 -19.19
C THR A 4 6.70 11.87 -18.93
N GLY A 5 6.65 13.20 -18.93
CA GLY A 5 7.80 14.05 -18.68
C GLY A 5 8.40 13.64 -17.35
N LYS A 6 9.70 13.29 -17.38
CA LYS A 6 10.53 12.81 -16.25
C LYS A 6 9.77 12.82 -14.92
N LEU A 7 8.92 11.82 -14.73
CA LEU A 7 8.36 11.55 -13.42
C LEU A 7 9.59 11.30 -12.56
N GLY A 8 9.78 12.09 -11.51
CA GLY A 8 10.91 11.90 -10.60
C GLY A 8 11.02 10.42 -10.21
N ARG A 9 12.21 9.97 -9.79
CA ARG A 9 12.42 8.57 -9.41
C ARG A 9 11.28 8.09 -8.50
N SER A 10 10.58 7.04 -8.92
CA SER A 10 9.56 6.41 -8.08
C SER A 10 10.26 5.77 -6.89
N TYR A 11 10.02 6.35 -5.70
CA TYR A 11 10.59 5.84 -4.46
C TYR A 11 9.76 4.70 -3.88
N ILE A 12 8.47 4.64 -4.23
CA ILE A 12 7.50 3.61 -3.85
C ILE A 12 6.76 3.22 -5.12
N THR A 13 6.73 1.92 -5.43
CA THR A 13 5.98 1.36 -6.55
C THR A 13 5.16 0.18 -6.03
N CYS A 14 3.89 0.09 -6.37
CA CYS A 14 3.04 -1.02 -5.92
C CYS A 14 1.99 -1.33 -6.99
N SER A 15 1.45 -2.54 -6.95
CA SER A 15 0.33 -2.90 -7.81
C SER A 15 -0.96 -2.17 -7.35
N PRO A 16 -1.93 -1.95 -8.25
CA PRO A 16 -3.22 -1.33 -7.88
C PRO A 16 -3.96 -2.12 -6.79
N GLU A 17 -3.84 -3.44 -6.80
CA GLU A 17 -4.43 -4.33 -5.81
C GLU A 17 -3.76 -4.13 -4.45
N ALA A 18 -2.42 -4.17 -4.41
CA ALA A 18 -1.64 -3.96 -3.20
C ALA A 18 -1.90 -2.56 -2.60
N PHE A 19 -1.96 -1.53 -3.44
CA PHE A 19 -2.31 -0.18 -3.02
C PHE A 19 -3.68 -0.13 -2.33
N THR A 20 -4.69 -0.73 -2.96
CA THR A 20 -6.07 -0.72 -2.43
C THR A 20 -6.16 -1.50 -1.13
N GLN A 21 -5.52 -2.67 -1.06
CA GLN A 21 -5.54 -3.52 0.12
C GLN A 21 -4.76 -2.89 1.31
N SER A 22 -3.63 -2.23 1.05
CA SER A 22 -2.90 -1.47 2.07
C SER A 22 -3.67 -0.21 2.50
N LEU A 23 -4.35 0.48 1.58
CA LEU A 23 -5.18 1.66 1.90
C LEU A 23 -6.38 1.30 2.78
N LEU A 24 -7.01 0.16 2.53
CA LEU A 24 -8.13 -0.35 3.32
C LEU A 24 -7.69 -0.96 4.67
N GLY A 25 -6.39 -1.06 4.92
CA GLY A 25 -5.85 -1.69 6.13
C GLY A 25 -6.03 -3.21 6.15
N CYS A 26 -6.27 -3.84 4.99
CA CYS A 26 -6.34 -5.29 4.86
C CYS A 26 -4.97 -5.96 4.98
N ILE A 27 -3.89 -5.24 4.64
CA ILE A 27 -2.50 -5.73 4.66
C ILE A 27 -1.61 -4.70 5.32
N ASP A 28 -0.72 -5.16 6.18
CA ASP A 28 0.30 -4.31 6.79
C ASP A 28 1.33 -3.88 5.73
N ALA A 29 1.76 -2.62 5.79
CA ALA A 29 2.71 -2.05 4.85
C ALA A 29 4.06 -2.80 4.86
N GLU A 30 4.50 -3.26 6.04
CA GLU A 30 5.74 -4.01 6.20
C GLU A 30 5.65 -5.39 5.54
N ASP A 31 4.53 -6.08 5.72
CA ASP A 31 4.28 -7.38 5.07
C ASP A 31 4.19 -7.24 3.55
N ALA A 32 3.51 -6.20 3.06
CA ALA A 32 3.42 -5.92 1.64
C ALA A 32 4.78 -5.54 1.01
N ILE A 33 5.68 -4.92 1.77
CA ILE A 33 7.08 -4.69 1.33
C ILE A 33 7.85 -6.01 1.33
N CYS A 34 7.74 -6.83 2.39
CA CYS A 34 8.41 -8.14 2.48
C CYS A 34 7.97 -9.12 1.40
N GLN A 35 6.71 -9.05 0.95
CA GLN A 35 6.18 -9.92 -0.10
C GLN A 35 6.43 -9.40 -1.53
N ASP A 36 7.20 -8.32 -1.71
CA ASP A 36 7.43 -7.65 -3.01
C ASP A 36 6.16 -7.04 -3.65
N HIS A 37 5.07 -6.88 -2.89
CA HIS A 37 3.85 -6.19 -3.34
C HIS A 37 4.05 -4.65 -3.37
N ILE A 38 4.91 -4.14 -2.50
CA ILE A 38 5.36 -2.73 -2.47
C ILE A 38 6.88 -2.70 -2.63
N GLN A 39 7.34 -2.22 -3.79
CA GLN A 39 8.74 -1.97 -4.06
C GLN A 39 9.16 -0.60 -3.53
N VAL A 40 10.17 -0.60 -2.68
CA VAL A 40 10.74 0.60 -2.07
C VAL A 40 12.20 0.76 -2.46
N SER A 41 12.52 1.93 -3.02
CA SER A 41 13.86 2.22 -3.56
C SER A 41 14.84 2.73 -2.49
N THR A 42 14.36 3.17 -1.33
CA THR A 42 15.18 3.71 -0.22
C THR A 42 14.57 3.40 1.14
N LYS A 43 15.38 3.41 2.21
CA LYS A 43 14.89 3.28 3.60
C LYS A 43 13.88 4.36 3.99
N LEU A 44 14.08 5.58 3.51
CA LEU A 44 13.11 6.67 3.73
C LEU A 44 11.76 6.36 3.06
N ALA A 45 11.78 5.65 1.94
CA ALA A 45 10.56 5.24 1.26
C ALA A 45 9.82 4.12 2.00
N SER A 46 10.54 3.21 2.68
CA SER A 46 9.90 2.21 3.55
C SER A 46 9.25 2.86 4.76
N GLU A 47 9.93 3.81 5.40
CA GLU A 47 9.35 4.59 6.53
C GLU A 47 8.14 5.42 6.09
N LEU A 48 8.18 5.98 4.88
CA LEU A 48 7.02 6.67 4.31
C LEU A 48 5.87 5.71 4.01
N ALA A 49 6.15 4.54 3.45
CA ALA A 49 5.13 3.53 3.16
C ALA A 49 4.45 3.05 4.46
N THR A 50 5.21 2.77 5.52
CA THR A 50 4.63 2.40 6.82
C THR A 50 3.89 3.55 7.49
N GLY A 51 4.31 4.80 7.27
CA GLY A 51 3.60 5.99 7.72
C GLY A 51 2.29 6.28 6.96
N LEU A 52 2.26 6.03 5.65
CA LEU A 52 1.10 6.25 4.77
C LEU A 52 0.05 5.15 4.91
N PHE A 53 0.49 3.89 4.92
CA PHE A 53 -0.36 2.71 5.02
C PHE A 53 -0.39 2.18 6.45
N LYS A 54 -0.65 3.07 7.41
CA LYS A 54 -0.87 2.65 8.79
C LYS A 54 -2.10 1.76 8.85
N ARG A 55 -1.99 0.68 9.64
CA ARG A 55 -3.13 -0.19 9.95
C ARG A 55 -4.26 0.64 10.55
N LEU A 56 -5.30 0.87 9.77
CA LEU A 56 -6.52 1.49 10.26
C LEU A 56 -7.15 0.54 11.29
N PRO A 57 -7.70 1.06 12.40
CA PRO A 57 -8.41 0.23 13.36
C PRO A 57 -9.59 -0.43 12.64
N VAL A 58 -9.43 -1.73 12.41
CA VAL A 58 -10.36 -2.73 11.87
C VAL A 58 -11.47 -2.09 11.02
N TRP A 59 -11.21 -1.94 9.72
CA TRP A 59 -12.29 -1.84 8.75
C TRP A 59 -13.05 -3.17 8.76
N LEU A 60 -14.06 -3.28 9.62
CA LEU A 60 -15.00 -4.39 9.57
C LEU A 60 -15.86 -4.21 8.31
N PRO A 61 -15.88 -5.20 7.40
CA PRO A 61 -16.84 -5.18 6.31
C PRO A 61 -18.25 -5.06 6.93
N PRO A 62 -19.08 -4.10 6.48
CA PRO A 62 -20.41 -3.87 7.05
C PRO A 62 -21.37 -5.07 6.89
N LEU A 63 -20.95 -6.12 6.18
CA LEU A 63 -21.72 -7.33 5.91
C LEU A 63 -21.13 -8.58 6.58
N ASN A 64 -20.06 -8.47 7.37
CA ASN A 64 -19.44 -9.65 8.00
C ASN A 64 -20.36 -10.27 9.07
N ASP A 65 -21.25 -9.48 9.68
CA ASP A 65 -22.26 -9.95 10.63
C ASP A 65 -23.47 -10.62 9.96
N LEU A 66 -23.60 -10.52 8.63
CA LEU A 66 -24.76 -11.05 7.87
C LEU A 66 -24.58 -12.52 7.43
N LEU A 67 -23.40 -13.09 7.67
CA LEU A 67 -23.07 -14.50 7.39
C LEU A 67 -22.87 -15.34 8.67
N ALA A 68 -23.14 -14.77 9.85
CA ALA A 68 -23.06 -15.46 11.15
C ALA A 68 -24.37 -16.20 11.50
#